data_AF-A0A6L9ZN00-F1
#
_entry.id   AF-A0A6L9ZN00-F1
#
_cell.length_a   1.000
_cell.length_b   1.000
_cell.length_c   1.000
_cell.angle_alpha   90.00
_cell.angle_beta   90.00
_cell.angle_gamma   90.00
#
_symmetry.space_group_name_H-M   'P 1'
#
loop_
_entity.id
_entity.type
_entity.pdbx_description
1 polymer ?
#
loop_
_entity_poly.entity_id
_entity_poly.type
_entity_poly.pdbx_seq_one_letter_code
_entity_poly.pdbx_strand_id
1 'polypeptide(L)'
;MINKVNSLILAIVLILLSVAIPNFNLPVTNAGNMLSGFSLSAQNDWQITVGESQKSADKLALDLQKSLNSKRNKIGKLAILTIHPHGEFDRTEPISLAEREGGGSVLEMKIHWHRKLPFITRNHLTIIDWEILDNQHLEATVVLDDAILSPIHPQELNDLFKELLPDNL
;
A
#
# COMPACT_ATOMS: atom_id res chain seq x y z
N MET A 1 51.24 15.34 21.78
CA MET A 1 51.15 14.08 21.01
C MET A 1 49.81 13.42 21.31
N ILE A 2 48.74 13.90 20.68
CA ILE A 2 47.42 13.26 20.75
C ILE A 2 47.39 12.28 19.58
N ASN A 3 47.26 11.02 19.93
CA ASN A 3 47.74 9.88 19.18
C ASN A 3 47.07 9.74 17.81
N LYS A 4 47.90 9.77 16.75
CA LYS A 4 47.55 9.46 15.34
C LYS A 4 46.74 8.17 15.17
N VAL A 5 46.81 7.27 16.15
CA VAL A 5 46.04 6.01 16.24
C VAL A 5 44.53 6.26 16.31
N ASN A 6 44.07 7.27 17.06
CA ASN A 6 42.63 7.58 17.16
C ASN A 6 42.07 8.14 15.85
N SER A 7 42.89 8.87 15.08
CA SER A 7 42.51 9.39 13.77
C SER A 7 42.45 8.29 12.71
N LEU A 8 43.28 7.25 12.82
CA LEU A 8 43.28 6.11 11.90
C LEU A 8 42.05 5.22 12.13
N ILE A 9 41.70 4.96 13.39
CA ILE A 9 40.51 4.18 13.76
C ILE A 9 39.24 4.91 13.30
N LEU A 10 39.16 6.23 13.51
CA LEU A 10 38.03 7.04 13.04
C LEU A 10 37.90 7.04 11.51
N ALA A 11 39.02 7.08 10.79
CA ALA A 11 39.03 7.01 9.33
C ALA A 11 38.57 5.63 8.81
N ILE A 12 38.96 4.54 9.46
CA ILE A 12 38.52 3.18 9.09
C ILE A 12 37.02 3.01 9.35
N VAL A 13 36.49 3.54 10.46
CA VAL A 13 35.05 3.52 10.77
C VAL A 13 34.25 4.34 9.74
N LEU A 14 34.74 5.51 9.32
CA LEU A 14 34.12 6.32 8.27
C LEU A 14 34.16 5.66 6.90
N ILE A 15 35.26 4.98 6.55
CA ILE A 15 35.37 4.21 5.31
C ILE A 15 34.39 3.03 5.35
N LEU A 16 34.34 2.25 6.44
CA LEU A 16 33.40 1.14 6.59
C LEU A 16 31.93 1.59 6.54
N LEU A 17 31.59 2.77 7.06
CA LEU A 17 30.27 3.39 6.92
C LEU A 17 29.97 3.82 5.48
N SER A 18 30.98 4.17 4.67
CA SER A 18 30.81 4.56 3.27
C SER A 18 30.69 3.39 2.28
N VAL A 19 31.17 2.18 2.64
CA VAL A 19 31.02 0.97 1.81
C VAL A 19 29.69 0.24 2.03
N ALA A 20 28.87 0.72 2.97
CA ALA A 20 27.52 0.21 3.23
C ALA A 20 26.41 1.02 2.54
N ILE A 21 26.75 1.83 1.53
CA ILE A 21 25.78 2.30 0.55
C ILE A 21 25.78 1.26 -0.57
N PRO A 22 24.88 0.28 -0.58
CA PRO A 22 24.72 -0.50 -1.78
C PRO A 22 24.25 0.46 -2.87
N ASN A 23 25.11 0.69 -3.85
CA ASN A 23 24.72 1.22 -5.15
C ASN A 23 23.79 0.19 -5.80
N PHE A 24 22.57 0.08 -5.29
CA PHE A 24 21.50 -0.53 -6.03
C PHE A 24 21.12 0.49 -7.10
N ASN A 25 21.70 0.30 -8.29
CA ASN A 25 20.98 0.58 -9.52
C ASN A 25 19.72 -0.30 -9.50
N LEU A 26 18.71 0.13 -8.75
CA LEU A 26 17.38 -0.44 -8.87
C LEU A 26 16.92 -0.10 -10.28
N PRO A 27 16.42 -1.06 -11.06
CA PRO A 27 15.57 -0.69 -12.17
C PRO A 27 14.42 0.12 -11.57
N VAL A 28 14.37 1.42 -11.89
CA VAL A 28 13.18 2.24 -11.72
C VAL A 28 12.14 1.60 -12.63
N THR A 29 11.45 0.61 -12.07
CA THR A 29 10.35 -0.05 -12.74
C THR A 29 9.22 0.95 -12.60
N ASN A 30 9.07 1.81 -13.62
CA ASN A 30 7.99 2.77 -13.71
C ASN A 30 6.70 2.11 -13.24
N ALA A 31 6.11 2.60 -12.15
CA ALA A 31 4.86 2.08 -11.58
C ALA A 31 3.77 1.94 -12.66
N GLY A 32 3.81 2.78 -13.70
CA GLY A 32 2.93 2.69 -14.88
C GLY A 32 2.96 1.37 -15.65
N ASN A 33 4.03 0.56 -15.55
CA ASN A 33 4.08 -0.76 -16.19
C ASN A 33 3.52 -1.91 -15.33
N MET A 34 3.32 -1.73 -14.02
CA MET A 34 2.67 -2.75 -13.17
C MET A 34 1.14 -2.65 -13.21
N LEU A 35 0.61 -1.50 -13.61
CA LEU A 35 -0.82 -1.17 -13.63
C LEU A 35 -1.52 -1.48 -14.97
N SER A 36 -0.75 -1.71 -16.05
CA SER A 36 -1.28 -1.93 -17.42
C SER A 36 -2.18 -3.17 -17.60
N GLY A 37 -2.38 -3.96 -16.54
CA GLY A 37 -3.26 -5.14 -16.52
C GLY A 37 -4.42 -5.02 -15.52
N PHE A 38 -4.76 -3.82 -15.06
CA PHE A 38 -5.90 -3.57 -14.18
C PHE A 38 -6.97 -2.78 -14.95
N SER A 39 -7.89 -3.48 -15.60
CA SER A 39 -9.15 -2.90 -16.08
C SER A 39 -10.27 -3.42 -15.18
N LEU A 40 -10.94 -2.50 -14.48
CA LEU A 40 -12.15 -2.78 -13.71
C LEU A 40 -13.35 -2.33 -14.55
N SER A 41 -13.57 -2.98 -15.70
CA SER A 41 -14.74 -2.70 -16.54
C SER A 41 -16.01 -3.25 -15.89
N ALA A 42 -16.53 -2.54 -14.89
CA ALA A 42 -17.90 -2.70 -14.42
C ALA A 42 -18.77 -1.65 -15.12
N GLN A 43 -19.21 -1.95 -16.35
CA GLN A 43 -20.28 -1.21 -17.01
C GLN A 43 -21.57 -1.43 -16.23
N ASN A 44 -21.92 -0.49 -15.35
CA ASN A 44 -23.29 -0.27 -14.90
C ASN A 44 -23.51 1.24 -14.90
N ASP A 45 -24.57 1.70 -15.57
CA ASP A 45 -24.96 3.12 -15.63
C ASP A 45 -25.39 3.58 -14.23
N TRP A 46 -24.52 4.32 -13.53
CA TRP A 46 -24.82 4.92 -12.24
C TRP A 46 -25.32 6.35 -12.47
N GLN A 47 -26.64 6.56 -12.40
CA GLN A 47 -27.24 7.89 -12.23
C GLN A 47 -27.73 8.02 -10.79
N ILE A 48 -27.21 8.98 -10.02
CA ILE A 48 -27.59 9.19 -8.61
C ILE A 48 -28.09 10.62 -8.40
N THR A 49 -29.23 10.77 -7.72
CA THR A 49 -29.84 12.05 -7.31
C THR A 49 -29.53 12.33 -5.83
N VAL A 50 -29.32 13.59 -5.46
CA VAL A 50 -28.65 14.08 -4.23
C VAL A 50 -29.21 13.60 -2.86
N GLY A 51 -30.42 13.03 -2.79
CA GLY A 51 -30.99 12.42 -1.57
C GLY A 51 -30.76 10.90 -1.42
N GLU A 52 -30.33 10.22 -2.49
CA GLU A 52 -30.01 8.79 -2.52
C GLU A 52 -28.51 8.52 -2.26
N SER A 53 -27.71 9.58 -2.12
CA SER A 53 -26.25 9.55 -2.00
C SER A 53 -25.75 8.59 -0.92
N GLN A 54 -26.26 8.66 0.32
CA GLN A 54 -25.79 7.80 1.41
C GLN A 54 -26.08 6.31 1.15
N LYS A 55 -27.32 5.97 0.75
CA LYS A 55 -27.69 4.59 0.38
C LYS A 55 -26.94 4.09 -0.86
N SER A 56 -26.56 4.99 -1.76
CA SER A 56 -25.77 4.68 -2.95
C SER A 56 -24.30 4.44 -2.61
N ALA A 57 -23.74 5.18 -1.65
CA ALA A 57 -22.35 5.05 -1.19
C ALA A 57 -22.13 3.71 -0.46
N ASP A 58 -23.07 3.32 0.40
CA ASP A 58 -23.03 2.02 1.07
C ASP A 58 -23.16 0.87 0.05
N LYS A 59 -23.98 1.06 -0.98
CA LYS A 59 -24.13 0.09 -2.08
C LYS A 59 -22.87 0.00 -2.93
N LEU A 60 -22.26 1.13 -3.29
CA LEU A 60 -21.02 1.18 -4.05
C LEU A 60 -19.89 0.50 -3.26
N ALA A 61 -19.72 0.84 -1.98
CA ALA A 61 -18.68 0.26 -1.14
C ALA A 61 -18.88 -1.25 -0.96
N LEU A 62 -20.12 -1.73 -0.83
CA LEU A 62 -20.44 -3.15 -0.79
C LEU A 62 -20.15 -3.87 -2.12
N ASP A 63 -20.50 -3.26 -3.25
CA ASP A 63 -20.24 -3.83 -4.57
C ASP A 63 -18.73 -3.84 -4.90
N LEU A 64 -18.02 -2.77 -4.52
CA LEU A 64 -16.56 -2.70 -4.54
C LEU A 64 -15.96 -3.79 -3.67
N GLN A 65 -16.38 -3.93 -2.41
CA GLN A 65 -15.88 -4.97 -1.50
C GLN A 65 -15.97 -6.36 -2.14
N LYS A 66 -17.13 -6.70 -2.74
CA LYS A 66 -17.32 -7.99 -3.42
C LYS A 66 -16.38 -8.15 -4.61
N SER A 67 -16.29 -7.14 -5.47
CA SER A 67 -15.42 -7.15 -6.65
C SER A 67 -13.94 -7.27 -6.27
N LEU A 68 -13.48 -6.45 -5.33
CA LEU A 68 -12.10 -6.41 -4.86
C LEU A 68 -11.69 -7.70 -4.15
N ASN A 69 -12.60 -8.33 -3.39
CA ASN A 69 -12.30 -9.60 -2.70
C ASN A 69 -11.89 -10.73 -3.65
N SER A 70 -12.33 -10.71 -4.90
CA SER A 70 -11.89 -11.65 -5.95
C SER A 70 -10.45 -11.41 -6.41
N LYS A 71 -9.94 -10.18 -6.27
CA LYS A 71 -8.61 -9.72 -6.69
C LYS A 71 -7.69 -9.35 -5.52
N ARG A 72 -8.14 -9.52 -4.27
CA ARG A 72 -7.49 -8.99 -3.06
C ARG A 72 -6.01 -9.32 -2.94
N ASN A 73 -5.59 -10.55 -3.27
CA ASN A 73 -4.17 -10.92 -3.18
C ASN A 73 -3.32 -10.19 -4.21
N LYS A 74 -3.86 -9.90 -5.40
CA LYS A 74 -3.17 -9.10 -6.42
C LYS A 74 -3.01 -7.66 -5.94
N ILE A 75 -4.08 -7.09 -5.37
CA ILE A 75 -4.09 -5.73 -4.83
C ILE A 75 -3.11 -5.63 -3.65
N GLY A 76 -3.21 -6.53 -2.67
CA GLY A 76 -2.33 -6.56 -1.51
C GLY A 76 -0.87 -6.77 -1.88
N LYS A 77 -0.57 -7.60 -2.89
CA LYS A 77 0.79 -7.74 -3.41
C LYS A 77 1.32 -6.43 -3.99
N LEU A 78 0.52 -5.72 -4.79
CA LEU A 78 0.91 -4.42 -5.33
C LEU A 78 1.15 -3.41 -4.21
N ALA A 79 0.21 -3.31 -3.27
CA ALA A 79 0.32 -2.41 -2.12
C ALA A 79 1.62 -2.65 -1.32
N ILE A 80 1.94 -3.91 -0.99
CA ILE A 80 3.18 -4.24 -0.28
C ILE A 80 4.41 -3.93 -1.13
N LEU A 81 4.42 -4.22 -2.44
CA LEU A 81 5.58 -3.87 -3.26
C LEU A 81 5.79 -2.35 -3.39
N THR A 82 4.71 -1.56 -3.33
CA THR A 82 4.79 -0.09 -3.30
C THR A 82 5.43 0.40 -2.01
N ILE A 83 4.96 -0.07 -0.84
CA ILE A 83 5.39 0.48 0.46
C ILE A 83 6.55 -0.27 1.13
N HIS A 84 6.80 -1.51 0.71
CA HIS A 84 7.90 -2.38 1.13
C HIS A 84 8.48 -3.13 -0.09
N PRO A 85 9.33 -2.49 -0.93
CA PRO A 85 9.83 -3.09 -2.17
C PRO A 85 10.63 -4.40 -2.00
N HIS A 86 11.09 -4.68 -0.78
CA HIS A 86 11.80 -5.90 -0.42
C HIS A 86 10.94 -6.88 0.40
N GLY A 87 9.65 -6.59 0.54
CA GLY A 87 8.67 -7.49 1.14
C GLY A 87 8.26 -8.58 0.17
N GLU A 88 8.15 -9.80 0.67
CA GLU A 88 7.57 -10.92 -0.05
C GLU A 88 6.13 -11.10 0.43
N PHE A 89 5.19 -10.87 -0.46
CA PHE A 89 3.75 -11.06 -0.20
C PHE A 89 3.42 -12.52 0.15
N ASP A 90 2.56 -12.72 1.16
CA ASP A 90 1.99 -14.03 1.52
C ASP A 90 0.50 -14.10 1.13
N ARG A 91 -0.35 -13.33 1.82
CA ARG A 91 -1.80 -13.34 1.60
C ARG A 91 -2.48 -12.04 2.00
N THR A 92 -3.64 -11.79 1.43
CA THR A 92 -4.57 -10.74 1.88
C THR A 92 -5.82 -11.39 2.47
N GLU A 93 -6.19 -10.96 3.67
CA GLU A 93 -7.45 -11.37 4.30
C GLU A 93 -8.66 -10.79 3.54
N PRO A 94 -9.88 -11.34 3.70
CA PRO A 94 -11.06 -10.72 3.12
C PRO A 94 -11.16 -9.24 3.50
N ILE A 95 -11.39 -8.38 2.50
CA ILE A 95 -11.51 -6.93 2.70
C ILE A 95 -12.77 -6.68 3.53
N SER A 96 -12.63 -6.04 4.68
CA SER A 96 -13.72 -5.63 5.57
C SER A 96 -14.31 -4.32 5.09
N LEU A 97 -15.59 -4.11 5.41
CA LEU A 97 -16.30 -2.86 5.17
C LEU A 97 -16.79 -2.35 6.52
N ALA A 98 -16.47 -1.10 6.84
CA ALA A 98 -16.93 -0.39 8.01
C ALA A 98 -17.52 0.97 7.61
N GLU A 99 -18.43 1.49 8.41
CA GLU A 99 -18.92 2.86 8.26
C GLU A 99 -17.87 3.86 8.76
N ARG A 100 -17.74 5.00 8.08
CA ARG A 100 -16.90 6.10 8.54
C ARG A 100 -17.68 7.00 9.48
N GLU A 101 -17.06 7.40 10.60
CA GLU A 101 -17.59 8.50 11.42
C GLU A 101 -17.66 9.78 10.56
N GLY A 102 -18.88 10.33 10.40
CA GLY A 102 -19.14 11.49 9.54
C GLY A 102 -19.73 11.16 8.16
N GLY A 103 -19.99 9.88 7.85
CA GLY A 103 -20.56 9.44 6.58
C GLY A 103 -19.51 8.90 5.61
N GLY A 104 -19.92 8.01 4.71
CA GLY A 104 -19.04 7.27 3.81
C GLY A 104 -18.67 5.89 4.34
N SER A 105 -17.69 5.26 3.68
CA SER A 105 -17.30 3.87 3.91
C SER A 105 -15.79 3.72 3.99
N VAL A 106 -15.33 2.79 4.81
CA VAL A 106 -13.92 2.38 4.92
C VAL A 106 -13.79 0.92 4.52
N LEU A 107 -12.98 0.67 3.50
CA LEU A 107 -12.56 -0.66 3.08
C LEU A 107 -11.22 -0.98 3.75
N GLU A 108 -11.22 -1.86 4.74
CA GLU A 108 -10.03 -2.26 5.48
C GLU A 108 -9.38 -3.49 4.81
N MET A 109 -8.08 -3.38 4.51
CA MET A 109 -7.30 -4.46 3.90
C MET A 109 -6.13 -4.87 4.79
N LYS A 110 -6.16 -6.13 5.26
CA LYS A 110 -5.10 -6.74 6.07
C LYS A 110 -4.21 -7.62 5.21
N ILE A 111 -2.94 -7.28 5.13
CA ILE A 111 -1.97 -7.93 4.26
C ILE A 111 -0.86 -8.55 5.10
N HIS A 112 -0.71 -9.86 4.94
CA HIS A 112 0.37 -10.65 5.51
C HIS A 112 1.50 -10.74 4.48
N TRP A 113 2.71 -10.48 4.93
CA TRP A 113 3.92 -10.55 4.12
C TRP A 113 5.10 -10.91 5.01
N HIS A 114 6.24 -11.23 4.40
CA HIS A 114 7.46 -11.52 5.15
C HIS A 114 8.66 -10.87 4.50
N ARG A 115 9.70 -10.65 5.31
CA ARG A 115 10.99 -10.17 4.82
C ARG A 115 12.07 -11.18 5.16
N LYS A 116 12.82 -11.57 4.14
CA LYS A 116 14.04 -12.37 4.32
C LYS A 116 15.19 -11.43 4.69
N LEU A 117 15.68 -11.58 5.90
CA LEU A 117 16.95 -11.04 6.36
C LEU A 117 17.99 -12.17 6.31
N PRO A 118 19.30 -11.86 6.29
CA PRO A 118 20.36 -12.86 6.07
C PRO A 118 20.32 -14.11 6.97
N PHE A 119 19.70 -14.01 8.16
CA PHE A 119 19.65 -15.09 9.15
C PHE A 119 18.25 -15.36 9.71
N ILE A 120 17.22 -14.63 9.26
CA ILE A 120 15.86 -14.76 9.80
C ILE A 120 14.83 -14.32 8.77
N THR A 121 13.72 -15.06 8.69
CA THR A 121 12.50 -14.59 8.02
C THR A 121 11.55 -14.09 9.09
N ARG A 122 11.11 -12.84 8.98
CA ARG A 122 10.10 -12.27 9.87
C ARG A 122 8.80 -12.06 9.11
N ASN A 123 7.70 -12.50 9.72
CA ASN A 123 6.36 -12.27 9.23
C ASN A 123 5.88 -10.91 9.74
N HIS A 124 5.09 -10.26 8.90
CA HIS A 124 4.61 -8.91 9.07
C HIS A 124 3.14 -8.80 8.72
N LEU A 125 2.48 -7.84 9.37
CA LEU A 125 1.10 -7.45 9.10
C LEU A 125 1.08 -5.96 8.80
N THR A 126 0.50 -5.61 7.65
CA THR A 126 0.16 -4.24 7.30
C THR A 126 -1.35 -4.13 7.11
N ILE A 127 -1.95 -3.10 7.71
CA ILE A 127 -3.37 -2.78 7.57
C ILE A 127 -3.50 -1.43 6.85
N ILE A 128 -4.29 -1.42 5.78
CA ILE A 128 -4.59 -0.23 5.00
C ILE A 128 -6.09 0.03 5.10
N ASP A 129 -6.44 1.25 5.49
CA ASP A 129 -7.81 1.75 5.41
C ASP A 129 -7.95 2.55 4.13
N TRP A 130 -8.91 2.16 3.29
CA TRP A 130 -9.28 2.90 2.10
C TRP A 130 -10.65 3.56 2.28
N GLU A 131 -10.65 4.88 2.34
CA GLU A 131 -11.81 5.70 2.59
C GLU A 131 -12.49 6.13 1.28
N ILE A 132 -13.80 5.93 1.23
CA ILE A 132 -14.69 6.35 0.14
C ILE A 132 -15.74 7.29 0.73
N LEU A 133 -15.84 8.49 0.18
CA LEU A 133 -16.80 9.52 0.56
C LEU A 133 -17.50 10.04 -0.68
N ASP A 134 -18.83 10.18 -0.64
CA ASP A 134 -19.64 10.66 -1.77
C ASP A 134 -19.32 9.96 -3.11
N ASN A 135 -19.14 8.63 -3.05
CA ASN A 135 -18.75 7.80 -4.19
C ASN A 135 -17.39 8.16 -4.81
N GLN A 136 -16.49 8.77 -4.06
CA GLN A 136 -15.16 9.16 -4.53
C GLN A 136 -14.09 8.63 -3.59
N HIS A 137 -12.91 8.37 -4.16
CA HIS A 137 -11.72 8.03 -3.39
C HIS A 137 -11.34 9.27 -2.59
N LEU A 138 -11.28 9.13 -1.27
CA LEU A 138 -10.77 10.19 -0.41
C LEU A 138 -9.29 9.96 -0.11
N GLU A 139 -8.95 8.82 0.51
CA GLU A 139 -7.60 8.50 0.91
C GLU A 139 -7.43 6.98 1.10
N ALA A 140 -6.24 6.46 0.87
CA ALA A 140 -5.83 5.13 1.33
C ALA A 140 -4.56 5.22 2.17
N THR A 141 -4.67 4.80 3.44
CA THR A 141 -3.64 5.06 4.46
C THR A 141 -3.25 3.79 5.19
N VAL A 142 -1.94 3.62 5.43
CA VAL A 142 -1.43 2.57 6.30
C VAL A 142 -1.73 2.96 7.75
N VAL A 143 -2.68 2.27 8.37
CA VAL A 143 -3.11 2.52 9.76
C VAL A 143 -2.36 1.65 10.78
N LEU A 144 -1.84 0.51 10.32
CA LEU A 144 -0.96 -0.33 11.11
C LEU A 144 0.12 -0.95 10.23
N ASP A 145 1.36 -0.93 10.73
CA ASP A 145 2.48 -1.66 10.14
C ASP A 145 3.42 -2.11 11.25
N ASP A 146 3.65 -3.42 11.36
CA ASP A 146 4.53 -4.01 12.37
C ASP A 146 5.98 -4.22 11.87
N ALA A 147 6.30 -3.70 10.68
CA ALA A 147 7.65 -3.71 10.13
C ALA A 147 8.61 -2.79 10.87
N ILE A 148 9.88 -3.18 10.89
CA ILE A 148 10.95 -2.37 11.50
C ILE A 148 11.25 -1.13 10.65
N LEU A 149 11.16 -1.27 9.32
CA LEU A 149 11.29 -0.14 8.40
C LEU A 149 9.88 0.38 8.12
N SER A 150 9.72 1.70 8.21
CA SER A 150 8.44 2.35 7.90
C SER A 150 8.06 2.19 6.42
N PRO A 151 6.75 2.18 6.11
CA PRO A 151 6.24 2.32 4.74
C PRO A 151 6.93 3.46 3.99
N ILE A 152 7.28 3.20 2.74
CA ILE A 152 7.71 4.24 1.79
C ILE A 152 6.60 4.49 0.76
N HIS A 153 6.69 5.58 -0.01
CA HIS A 153 5.75 5.89 -1.09
C HIS A 153 4.24 5.91 -0.71
N PRO A 154 3.83 6.58 0.39
CA PRO A 154 2.41 6.64 0.77
C PRO A 154 1.51 7.27 -0.30
N GLN A 155 2.03 8.22 -1.10
CA GLN A 155 1.26 8.81 -2.20
C GLN A 155 1.02 7.81 -3.34
N GLU A 156 2.01 6.99 -3.70
CA GLU A 156 1.85 5.97 -4.75
C GLU A 156 0.89 4.87 -4.29
N LEU A 157 0.86 4.57 -2.99
CA LEU A 157 -0.16 3.71 -2.41
C LEU A 157 -1.54 4.35 -2.57
N ASN A 158 -1.68 5.63 -2.20
CA ASN A 158 -2.94 6.34 -2.35
C ASN A 158 -3.44 6.34 -3.80
N ASP A 159 -2.56 6.63 -4.75
CA ASP A 159 -2.86 6.64 -6.19
C ASP A 159 -3.23 5.25 -6.71
N LEU A 160 -2.55 4.19 -6.26
CA LEU A 160 -2.91 2.80 -6.57
C LEU A 160 -4.37 2.52 -6.21
N PHE A 161 -4.82 2.93 -5.03
CA PHE A 161 -6.19 2.68 -4.59
C PHE A 161 -7.21 3.59 -5.28
N LYS A 162 -6.82 4.81 -5.63
CA LYS A 162 -7.65 5.70 -6.45
C LYS A 162 -7.99 5.06 -7.81
N GLU A 163 -7.02 4.41 -8.44
CA GLU A 163 -7.20 3.69 -9.72
C GLU A 163 -8.03 2.40 -9.61
N LEU A 164 -8.32 1.92 -8.39
CA LEU A 164 -9.21 0.77 -8.19
C LEU A 164 -10.69 1.15 -8.31
N LEU A 165 -11.03 2.45 -8.29
CA LEU A 165 -12.39 2.90 -8.56
C LEU A 165 -12.73 2.75 -10.03
N PRO A 166 -13.99 2.38 -10.36
CA PRO A 166 -14.45 2.42 -11.73
C PRO A 166 -14.40 3.85 -12.28
N ASP A 167 -13.97 4.00 -13.54
CA ASP A 167 -13.76 5.29 -14.23
C ASP A 167 -15.03 6.16 -14.38
N ASN A 168 -16.21 5.64 -14.03
CA ASN A 168 -17.52 6.24 -14.31
C ASN A 168 -18.39 6.37 -13.04
N LEU A 169 -17.91 7.11 -12.04
CA LEU A 169 -18.71 7.50 -10.88
C LEU A 169 -19.36 8.88 -11.08
#